data_AF-A0A5U8ST96-F1
#
_entry.id   AF-A0A5U8ST96-F1
#
_cell.length_a   1.000
_cell.length_b   1.000
_cell.length_c   1.000
_cell.angle_alpha   90.00
_cell.angle_beta   90.00
_cell.angle_gamma   90.00
#
_symmetry.space_group_name_H-M   'P 1'
#
loop_
_entity.id
_entity.type
_entity.pdbx_description
1 polymer ?
#
loop_
_entity_poly.entity_id
_entity_poly.type
_entity_poly.pdbx_seq_one_letter_code
_entity_poly.pdbx_strand_id
1 'polypeptide(L)' 'VYLYALPQLGLCRRPGLDIEKYTRTEAISDNPPEHLCVDYYIPVL' A
#
# COMPACT_ATOMS: atom_id res chain seq x y z
N VAL A 1 0.33 4.63 8.15
CA VAL A 1 0.74 3.24 8.50
C VAL A 1 1.84 3.21 9.56
N TYR A 2 2.91 4.01 9.42
CA TYR A 2 4.08 4.00 10.31
C TYR A 2 3.83 4.38 11.77
N LEU A 3 3.06 5.44 12.04
CA LEU A 3 2.88 5.96 13.40
C LEU A 3 1.90 5.15 14.26
N TYR A 4 0.96 4.45 13.62
CA TYR A 4 -0.18 3.85 14.33
C TYR A 4 -0.38 2.38 14.00
N ALA A 5 -0.44 2.01 12.71
CA ALA A 5 -0.79 0.64 12.31
C ALA A 5 0.34 -0.37 12.59
N LEU A 6 1.61 -0.08 12.24
CA LEU A 6 2.70 -1.02 12.52
C LEU A 6 2.92 -1.26 14.03
N PRO A 7 2.98 -0.22 14.89
CA PRO A 7 3.13 -0.44 16.33
C PRO A 7 1.98 -1.21 16.96
N GLN A 8 0.74 -0.96 16.52
CA GLN A 8 -0.45 -1.70 17.00
C GLN A 8 -0.40 -3.19 16.65
N LEU A 9 0.22 -3.53 15.52
CA LEU A 9 0.43 -4.91 15.08
C LEU A 9 1.71 -5.54 15.68
N GLY A 10 2.46 -4.81 16.52
CA GLY A 10 3.73 -5.28 17.08
C GLY A 10 4.84 -5.41 16.03
N LEU A 11 4.68 -4.77 14.86
CA LEU A 11 5.61 -4.86 13.75
C LEU A 11 6.60 -3.68 13.78
N CYS A 12 7.87 -3.99 13.54
CA CYS A 12 8.92 -2.99 13.38
C CYS A 12 9.33 -2.89 11.92
N ARG A 13 9.36 -1.66 11.39
CA ARG A 13 9.85 -1.41 10.04
C ARG A 13 11.35 -1.69 9.97
N ARG A 14 11.79 -2.41 8.94
CA ARG A 14 13.22 -2.58 8.62
C ARG A 14 13.68 -1.64 7.50
N PRO A 15 14.99 -1.33 7.41
CA PRO A 15 15.52 -0.60 6.26
C PRO A 15 15.20 -1.32 4.95
N GLY A 16 14.69 -0.57 3.97
CA GLY A 16 14.19 -1.10 2.71
C GLY A 16 13.28 -0.10 2.00
N LEU A 17 12.88 -0.45 0.79
CA LEU A 17 11.94 0.32 -0.02
C LEU A 17 10.52 -0.18 0.22
N ASP A 18 9.58 0.75 0.34
CA ASP A 18 8.17 0.44 0.36
C ASP A 18 7.68 0.24 -1.08
N ILE A 19 6.69 -0.62 -1.29
CA ILE A 19 6.20 -0.95 -2.64
C ILE A 19 4.71 -0.69 -2.70
N GLU A 20 4.32 0.14 -3.66
CA GLU A 20 2.92 0.35 -4.06
C GLU A 20 2.61 -0.51 -5.28
N LYS A 21 1.63 -1.39 -5.16
CA LYS A 21 1.12 -2.17 -6.28
C LYS A 21 -0.27 -1.70 -6.62
N TYR A 22 -0.37 -1.07 -7.79
CA TYR A 22 -1.60 -0.57 -8.34
C TYR A 22 -2.30 -1.70 -9.11
N THR A 23 -3.38 -2.24 -8.55
CA THR A 23 -4.19 -3.25 -9.22
C THR A 23 -5.31 -2.54 -9.97
N ARG A 24 -5.07 -2.14 -11.22
CA ARG A 24 -6.10 -1.51 -12.07
C ARG A 24 -7.18 -2.54 -12.39
N THR A 25 -8.33 -2.43 -11.73
CA THR A 25 -9.45 -3.39 -11.83
C THR A 25 -10.41 -3.05 -12.96
N GLU A 26 -10.39 -1.81 -13.45
CA GLU A 26 -11.31 -1.33 -14.49
C GLU A 26 -10.61 -1.17 -15.84
N ALA A 27 -11.36 -1.47 -16.91
CA ALA A 27 -10.94 -1.30 -18.29
C ALA A 27 -10.39 0.12 -18.51
N ILE A 28 -9.40 0.25 -19.40
CA ILE A 28 -8.75 1.52 -19.72
C ILE A 28 -9.82 2.53 -20.15
N SER A 29 -10.15 3.45 -19.24
CA SER A 29 -11.05 4.57 -19.41
C SER A 29 -10.24 5.84 -19.22
N ASP A 30 -10.50 6.87 -20.02
CA ASP A 30 -9.85 8.18 -19.92
C ASP A 30 -10.29 8.97 -18.68
N ASN A 31 -11.31 8.48 -17.97
CA ASN A 31 -11.76 9.07 -16.71
C ASN A 31 -10.97 8.49 -15.52
N PRO A 32 -10.67 9.32 -14.50
CA PRO A 32 -10.08 8.80 -13.26
C PRO A 32 -11.01 7.76 -12.63
N PRO A 33 -10.47 6.66 -12.10
CA PRO A 33 -11.29 5.61 -11.49
C PRO A 33 -12.02 6.16 -10.27
N GLU A 34 -13.29 5.80 -10.12
CA GLU A 34 -14.10 6.18 -8.96
C GLU A 34 -13.57 5.52 -7.68
N HIS A 35 -13.03 4.31 -7.80
CA HIS A 35 -12.40 3.56 -6.72
C HIS A 35 -10.98 3.11 -7.11
N LEU A 36 -10.00 3.50 -6.30
CA LEU A 36 -8.61 3.08 -6.46
C LEU A 36 -8.25 2.04 -5.40
N CYS A 37 -7.83 0.85 -5.83
CA CYS A 37 -7.30 -0.18 -4.95
C CYS A 37 -5.77 -0.27 -5.12
N VAL A 38 -5.04 -0.12 -4.01
CA VAL A 38 -3.57 -0.19 -3.98
C VAL A 38 -3.17 -1.14 -2.85
N ASP A 39 -2.36 -2.15 -3.20
CA ASP A 39 -1.71 -2.98 -2.19
C ASP A 39 -0.41 -2.29 -1.76
N TYR A 40 -0.29 -2.01 -0.46
CA TYR A 40 0.88 -1.32 0.11
C TYR A 40 1.76 -2.29 0.90
N TYR A 41 2.95 -2.58 0.40
CA TYR A 41 3.89 -3.50 1.03
C TYR A 41 4.96 -2.73 1.79
N ILE A 42 5.04 -2.97 3.10
CA ILE A 42 6.03 -2.36 3.99
C ILE A 42 7.02 -3.45 4.44
N PRO A 43 8.33 -3.20 4.32
CA PRO A 43 9.32 -4.13 4.84
C PRO A 43 9.30 -4.11 6.37
N VAL A 44 8.94 -5.24 6.97
CA VAL A 44 8.92 -5.49 8.42
C VAL A 44 9.85 -6.67 8.78
N LEU A 45 10.26 -6.75 10.05
CA LEU A 45 11.04 -7.85 10.65
C LEU A 45 10.13 -8.89 11.31
#